data_AF-A0A2N2HJZ9-F1
#
_entry.id   AF-A0A2N2HJZ9-F1
#
_cell.length_a   1.000
_cell.length_b   1.000
_cell.length_c   1.000
_cell.angle_alpha   90.00
_cell.angle_beta   90.00
_cell.angle_gamma   90.00
#
_symmetry.space_group_name_H-M   'P 1'
#
loop_
_entity.id
_entity.type
_entity.pdbx_description
1 polymer ?
#
loop_
_entity_poly.entity_id
_entity_poly.type
_entity_poly.pdbx_seq_one_letter_code
_entity_poly.pdbx_strand_id
1 'polypeptide(L)'
;MSMDPYEALAQMKISALCLQVCMMSTDIGESVAAQEEFEQIVENFHEMFGDRMAPGQIESARKDVDLFLSILQPILDHHIRERQEGRSRTDKL
;
A
#
# COMPACT_ATOMS: atom_id res chain seq x y z
N MET A 1 -18.43 -7.67 -2.79
CA MET A 1 -17.47 -8.00 -3.88
C MET A 1 -16.10 -7.97 -3.26
N SER A 2 -15.33 -9.06 -3.32
CA SER A 2 -13.94 -9.05 -2.83
C SER A 2 -13.11 -8.21 -3.78
N MET A 3 -12.50 -7.13 -3.28
CA MET A 3 -11.57 -6.31 -4.06
C MET A 3 -10.39 -7.16 -4.51
N ASP A 4 -9.94 -6.98 -5.74
CA ASP A 4 -8.79 -7.70 -6.27
C ASP A 4 -7.50 -7.25 -5.51
N PRO A 5 -6.63 -8.19 -5.07
CA PRO A 5 -5.44 -7.84 -4.29
C PRO A 5 -4.48 -6.89 -4.98
N TYR A 6 -4.31 -7.01 -6.31
CA TYR A 6 -3.49 -6.08 -7.07
C TYR A 6 -4.08 -4.67 -7.08
N GLU A 7 -5.39 -4.56 -7.30
CA GLU A 7 -6.10 -3.26 -7.28
C GLU A 7 -6.01 -2.61 -5.91
N ALA A 8 -6.17 -3.39 -4.83
CA ALA A 8 -6.02 -2.91 -3.46
C ALA A 8 -4.61 -2.36 -3.19
N LEU A 9 -3.56 -3.15 -3.50
CA LEU A 9 -2.17 -2.74 -3.30
C LEU A 9 -1.77 -1.54 -4.15
N ALA A 10 -2.21 -1.50 -5.41
CA ALA A 10 -1.96 -0.37 -6.31
C ALA A 10 -2.63 0.91 -5.79
N GLN A 11 -3.89 0.80 -5.33
CA GLN A 11 -4.61 1.93 -4.75
C GLN A 11 -3.94 2.42 -3.46
N MET A 12 -3.57 1.52 -2.55
CA MET A 12 -2.86 1.86 -1.31
C MET A 12 -1.54 2.59 -1.61
N LYS A 13 -0.77 2.13 -2.60
CA LYS A 13 0.47 2.79 -3.04
C LYS A 13 0.23 4.21 -3.55
N ILE A 14 -0.75 4.38 -4.43
CA ILE A 14 -1.11 5.70 -5.00
C ILE A 14 -1.55 6.63 -3.88
N SER A 15 -2.45 6.17 -3.01
CA SER A 15 -2.95 6.96 -1.89
C SER A 15 -1.84 7.36 -0.92
N ALA A 16 -0.92 6.45 -0.56
CA ALA A 16 0.20 6.77 0.32
C ALA A 16 1.12 7.86 -0.27
N LEU A 17 1.43 7.79 -1.57
CA LEU A 17 2.23 8.81 -2.27
C LEU A 17 1.51 10.17 -2.32
N CYS A 18 0.18 10.18 -2.56
CA CYS A 18 -0.60 11.41 -2.53
C CYS A 18 -0.63 12.02 -1.13
N LEU A 19 -0.84 11.22 -0.09
CA LEU A 19 -0.88 11.68 1.29
C LEU A 19 0.48 12.18 1.78
N GLN A 20 1.59 11.60 1.32
CA GLN A 20 2.92 12.12 1.62
C GLN A 20 3.08 13.59 1.19
N VAL A 21 2.51 13.96 0.03
CA VAL A 21 2.50 15.36 -0.43
C VAL A 21 1.63 16.22 0.49
N CYS A 22 0.46 15.74 0.90
CA CYS A 22 -0.44 16.46 1.81
C CYS A 22 0.13 16.65 3.21
N MET A 23 0.89 15.67 3.74
CA MET A 23 1.58 15.77 5.03
C MET A 23 2.62 16.90 5.05
N MET A 24 3.17 17.25 3.89
CA MET A 24 4.08 18.38 3.73
C MET A 24 3.36 19.74 3.59
N SER A 25 2.03 19.79 3.74
CA SER A 25 1.27 21.04 3.73
C SER A 25 1.73 21.97 4.87
N THR A 26 1.71 23.27 4.59
CA THR A 26 1.92 24.30 5.62
C THR A 26 0.71 24.48 6.53
N ASP A 27 -0.46 23.98 6.11
CA ASP A 27 -1.63 23.91 6.96
C ASP A 27 -1.54 22.69 7.88
N ILE A 28 -1.50 22.95 9.19
CA ILE A 28 -1.36 21.90 10.22
C ILE A 28 -2.57 20.98 10.23
N GLY A 29 -3.78 21.50 10.00
CA GLY A 29 -5.00 20.70 9.96
C GLY A 29 -4.98 19.71 8.79
N GLU A 30 -4.56 20.16 7.61
CA GLU A 30 -4.39 19.30 6.44
C GLU A 30 -3.29 18.24 6.65
N SER A 31 -2.16 18.64 7.23
CA SER A 31 -1.05 17.72 7.51
C SER A 31 -1.46 16.61 8.49
N VAL A 32 -2.17 16.95 9.56
CA VAL A 32 -2.67 15.99 10.55
C VAL A 32 -3.72 15.07 9.95
N ALA A 33 -4.69 15.60 9.20
CA ALA A 33 -5.71 14.78 8.54
C ALA A 33 -5.08 13.80 7.54
N ALA A 34 -4.08 14.24 6.77
CA ALA A 34 -3.35 13.38 5.86
C ALA A 34 -2.59 12.25 6.57
N GLN A 35 -2.01 12.53 7.74
CA GLN A 35 -1.36 11.53 8.58
C GLN A 35 -2.36 10.49 9.10
N GLU A 36 -3.54 10.91 9.59
CA GLU A 36 -4.59 10.00 10.05
C GLU A 36 -5.11 9.09 8.92
N GLU A 37 -5.32 9.64 7.72
CA GLU A 37 -5.72 8.86 6.55
C GLU A 37 -4.65 7.84 6.14
N PHE A 38 -3.37 8.22 6.24
CA PHE A 38 -2.27 7.32 5.94
C PHE A 38 -2.17 6.17 6.96
N GLU A 39 -2.34 6.46 8.25
CA GLU A 39 -2.38 5.42 9.28
C GLU A 39 -3.50 4.40 9.00
N GLN A 40 -4.67 4.87 8.55
CA GLN A 40 -5.77 3.99 8.15
C GLN A 40 -5.41 3.12 6.93
N ILE A 41 -4.63 3.61 5.98
CA ILE A 41 -4.13 2.80 4.85
C ILE A 41 -3.21 1.69 5.36
N VAL A 42 -2.33 1.98 6.32
CA VAL A 42 -1.43 0.98 6.92
C VAL A 42 -2.24 -0.08 7.68
N GLU A 43 -3.31 0.30 8.37
CA GLU A 43 -4.23 -0.67 9.01
C GLU A 43 -4.91 -1.56 7.98
N ASN A 44 -5.49 -0.98 6.95
CA ASN A 44 -6.17 -1.74 5.90
C ASN A 44 -5.20 -2.71 5.19
N PHE A 45 -3.96 -2.28 4.99
CA PHE A 45 -2.91 -3.14 4.47
C PHE A 45 -2.63 -4.31 5.42
N HIS A 46 -2.51 -4.06 6.73
CA HIS A 46 -2.25 -5.11 7.70
C HIS A 46 -3.42 -6.11 7.84
N GLU A 47 -4.67 -5.66 7.74
CA GLU A 47 -5.83 -6.56 7.73
C GLU A 47 -5.83 -7.50 6.52
N MET A 48 -5.36 -7.03 5.36
CA MET A 48 -5.37 -7.80 4.11
C MET A 48 -4.09 -8.63 3.90
N PHE A 49 -2.94 -8.14 4.37
CA PHE A 49 -1.60 -8.65 4.05
C PHE A 49 -0.70 -8.74 5.29
N GLY A 50 -1.27 -8.79 6.50
CA GLY A 50 -0.51 -8.77 7.75
C GLY A 50 0.45 -9.94 7.93
N ASP A 51 0.19 -11.08 7.26
CA ASP A 51 1.12 -12.21 7.17
C ASP A 51 2.44 -11.85 6.46
N ARG A 52 2.46 -10.75 5.70
CA ARG A 52 3.63 -10.22 4.98
C ARG A 52 4.38 -9.14 5.75
N MET A 53 3.92 -8.75 6.93
CA MET A 53 4.63 -7.83 7.83
C MET A 53 5.23 -8.58 9.02
N ALA A 54 6.44 -8.20 9.41
CA ALA A 54 7.04 -8.69 10.64
C ALA A 54 6.37 -8.05 11.88
N PRO A 55 6.32 -8.75 13.03
CA PRO A 55 5.79 -8.20 14.27
C PRO A 55 6.46 -6.88 14.64
N GLY A 56 5.65 -5.84 14.91
CA GLY A 56 6.13 -4.50 15.25
C GLY A 56 6.41 -3.57 14.05
N GLN A 57 6.40 -4.07 12.80
CA GLN A 57 6.58 -3.19 11.64
C GLN A 57 5.39 -2.26 11.39
N ILE A 58 4.19 -2.62 11.87
CA ILE A 58 2.98 -1.80 11.68
C ILE A 58 3.14 -0.42 12.33
N GLU A 59 3.68 -0.35 13.54
CA GLU A 59 3.85 0.90 14.29
C GLU A 59 4.91 1.80 13.65
N SER A 60 5.93 1.19 13.04
CA SER A 60 6.94 1.92 12.27
C SER A 60 6.37 2.40 10.92
N ALA A 61 5.63 1.56 10.21
CA ALA A 61 5.03 1.88 8.92
C ALA A 61 4.01 3.02 9.02
N ARG A 62 3.24 3.10 10.11
CA ARG A 62 2.33 4.23 10.37
C ARG A 62 3.01 5.60 10.42
N LYS A 63 4.31 5.65 10.73
CA LYS A 63 5.06 6.90 10.91
C LYS A 63 6.00 7.22 9.76
N ASP A 64 6.17 6.29 8.83
CA ASP A 64 7.19 6.37 7.79
C ASP A 64 6.62 5.80 6.49
N VAL A 65 6.28 6.74 5.58
CA VAL A 65 5.73 6.41 4.26
C VAL A 65 6.73 5.59 3.45
N ASP A 66 8.02 5.92 3.50
CA ASP A 66 9.04 5.23 2.71
C ASP A 66 9.21 3.79 3.20
N LEU A 67 9.18 3.58 4.52
CA LEU A 67 9.15 2.25 5.11
C LEU A 67 7.91 1.47 4.66
N PHE A 68 6.71 2.06 4.74
CA PHE A 68 5.50 1.41 4.28
C PHE A 68 5.58 1.00 2.80
N LEU A 69 6.05 1.90 1.93
CA LEU A 69 6.24 1.62 0.51
C LEU A 69 7.25 0.51 0.26
N SER A 70 8.32 0.42 1.07
CA SER A 70 9.31 -0.66 0.97
C SER A 70 8.73 -2.04 1.29
N ILE A 71 7.70 -2.11 2.14
CA ILE A 71 6.98 -3.34 2.50
C ILE A 71 5.93 -3.68 1.44
N LEU A 72 5.19 -2.68 0.96
CA LEU A 72 4.12 -2.85 -0.02
C LEU A 72 4.66 -3.26 -1.40
N GLN A 73 5.75 -2.61 -1.85
CA GLN A 73 6.24 -2.73 -3.23
C GLN A 73 6.55 -4.18 -3.66
N PRO A 74 7.26 -5.01 -2.87
CA PRO A 74 7.55 -6.40 -3.24
C PRO A 74 6.29 -7.26 -3.43
N ILE A 75 5.23 -6.99 -2.65
CA ILE A 75 3.96 -7.73 -2.71
C ILE A 75 3.20 -7.33 -3.98
N LEU A 76 3.16 -6.03 -4.28
CA LEU A 76 2.57 -5.54 -5.53
C LEU A 76 3.31 -6.12 -6.76
N ASP A 77 4.64 -6.14 -6.73
CA ASP A 77 5.46 -6.70 -7.81
C ASP A 77 5.21 -8.20 -8.01
N HIS A 78 4.96 -8.95 -6.93
CA HIS A 78 4.58 -10.35 -7.01
C HIS A 78 3.27 -10.52 -7.79
N HIS A 79 2.22 -9.77 -7.43
CA HIS A 79 0.94 -9.83 -8.14
C HIS A 79 1.02 -9.33 -9.60
N ILE A 80 1.88 -8.36 -9.89
CA ILE A 80 2.17 -7.93 -11.27
C ILE A 80 2.72 -9.10 -12.09
N ARG A 81 3.72 -9.82 -11.55
CA ARG A 81 4.33 -10.98 -12.22
C ARG A 81 3.31 -12.09 -12.45
N GLU A 82 2.52 -12.46 -11.43
CA GLU A 82 1.48 -13.49 -11.55
C GLU A 82 0.48 -13.17 -12.68
N ARG A 83 0.07 -11.91 -12.80
CA ARG A 83 -0.84 -11.47 -13.87
C ARG A 83 -0.20 -11.53 -15.26
N GLN A 84 1.08 -11.20 -15.39
CA GLN A 84 1.80 -11.27 -16.67
C GLN A 84 2.03 -12.72 -17.11
N GLU A 85 2.36 -13.61 -16.18
CA GLU A 85 2.54 -15.05 -16.42
C GLU A 85 1.20 -15.74 -16.76
N GLY A 86 0.12 -15.36 -16.08
CA GLY A 86 -1.24 -15.83 -16.36
C GLY A 86 -1.71 -15.46 -17.77
N ARG A 87 -1.50 -14.21 -18.20
CA ARG A 87 -1.83 -13.76 -19.57
C ARG A 87 -0.97 -14.45 -20.64
N SER A 88 0.32 -14.67 -20.36
CA SER A 88 1.24 -15.36 -21.28
C SER A 88 0.89 -16.83 -21.53
N ARG A 89 0.13 -17.47 -20.63
CA ARG A 89 -0.38 -18.84 -20.82
C ARG A 89 -1.65 -18.90 -21.66
N THR A 90 -2.52 -17.89 -21.58
CA THR A 90 -3.76 -17.84 -22.38
C THR A 90 -3.53 -17.43 -23.82
N ASP A 91 -2.47 -16.68 -24.12
CA ASP A 91 -2.11 -16.28 -25.50
C ASP A 91 -1.41 -17.39 -26.31
N LYS A 92 -1.11 -18.54 -25.69
CA LYS A 92 -0.45 -19.69 -26.33
C LYS A 92 -1.37 -20.88 -26.61
N LEU A 93 -2.68 -20.71 -26.44
CA LEU A 93 -3.71 -21.74 -26.71
C LEU A 93 -4.61 -21.33 -27.87
#